data_AF-A0A3P9I1A8-F1
#
_entry.id   AF-A0A3P9I1A8-F1
#
_cell.length_a   1.000
_cell.length_b   1.000
_cell.length_c   1.000
_cell.angle_alpha   90.00
_cell.angle_beta   90.00
_cell.angle_gamma   90.00
#
_symmetry.space_group_name_H-M   'P 1'
#
loop_
_entity.id
_entity.type
_entity.pdbx_description
1 polymer ?
#
loop_
_entity_poly.entity_id
_entity_poly.type
_entity_poly.pdbx_seq_one_letter_code
_entity_poly.pdbx_strand_id
1 'polypeptide(L)'
;MFCRLQSRTCFPGSGCDRLNAAYALVVNFFLFSTGCVSFISGSCGLTHFLQATLLKACLQLPLLFLIVYEPHEVTVRVCLYPFISLIMVSIVKAAVGGLMDVCRANNHLRGFFHNHLKVFAAGMKTYEIPPDYSNVVLPAKPKLKFLNKVPNLKKAKKEMKKLRDIQGPAKAANAFTVGQYAIVAMGGGYLHWGHFEMMRLTINRKMDARTTFARWRVNAPYKPVTRKGLGQRMGGGKGAIDHYVTPVRYGRLIVELGGKVELGEVESVLSEVAKKLPFPAKVMSREDLEALKKVHADMEQNNQNPWTFKQIVQGNMLGIRKVLSPFDLHNHGRFTGKFHLPARV
;
A
#
# COMPACT_ATOMS: atom_id res chain seq x y z
N MET A 1 -47.80 -32.43 -28.69
CA MET A 1 -46.39 -31.97 -28.73
C MET A 1 -45.52 -33.15 -28.32
N PHE A 2 -44.76 -33.68 -29.28
CA PHE A 2 -44.10 -34.99 -29.23
C PHE A 2 -42.75 -34.98 -28.49
N CYS A 3 -42.46 -36.11 -27.83
CA CYS A 3 -41.22 -36.74 -27.33
C CYS A 3 -39.98 -35.93 -26.88
N ARG A 4 -39.30 -36.16 -25.74
CA ARG A 4 -38.87 -37.34 -24.92
C ARG A 4 -37.38 -37.71 -25.17
N LEU A 5 -36.67 -37.90 -24.06
CA LEU A 5 -35.36 -38.57 -23.84
C LEU A 5 -34.07 -37.87 -24.33
N GLN A 6 -32.85 -38.17 -23.87
CA GLN A 6 -32.20 -38.56 -22.59
C GLN A 6 -30.74 -38.90 -22.99
N SER A 7 -29.76 -38.53 -22.15
CA SER A 7 -28.41 -39.13 -22.02
C SER A 7 -27.38 -39.03 -23.15
N ARG A 8 -26.12 -38.68 -22.81
CA ARG A 8 -25.05 -39.66 -22.50
C ARG A 8 -23.73 -38.97 -22.08
N THR A 9 -23.13 -39.56 -21.06
CA THR A 9 -21.76 -39.40 -20.55
C THR A 9 -20.78 -40.26 -21.36
N CYS A 10 -19.52 -39.82 -21.52
CA CYS A 10 -18.36 -40.70 -21.74
C CYS A 10 -17.14 -40.20 -20.94
N PHE A 11 -16.50 -41.13 -20.22
CA PHE A 11 -15.30 -40.97 -19.40
C PHE A 11 -14.01 -40.99 -20.25
N PRO A 12 -12.87 -40.45 -19.73
CA PRO A 12 -11.55 -40.56 -20.35
C PRO A 12 -10.82 -41.82 -19.90
N GLY A 13 -9.98 -42.40 -20.76
CA GLY A 13 -9.14 -43.53 -20.41
C GLY A 13 -8.01 -43.80 -21.43
N SER A 14 -6.86 -44.18 -20.86
CA SER A 14 -5.61 -44.68 -21.46
C SER A 14 -4.73 -43.70 -22.24
N GLY A 15 -3.54 -43.45 -21.68
CA GLY A 15 -2.39 -42.90 -22.38
C GLY A 15 -1.56 -43.96 -23.08
N CYS A 16 -0.59 -43.50 -23.87
CA CYS A 16 0.67 -44.20 -24.11
C CYS A 16 1.75 -43.20 -24.54
N ASP A 17 2.97 -43.51 -24.14
CA ASP A 17 4.17 -42.70 -24.13
C ASP A 17 4.86 -42.50 -25.50
N ARG A 18 5.61 -41.38 -25.57
CA ARG A 18 6.90 -41.13 -26.27
C ARG A 18 7.05 -41.48 -27.77
N LEU A 19 7.39 -40.46 -28.57
CA LEU A 19 8.72 -40.29 -29.19
C LEU A 19 8.83 -39.00 -30.03
N ASN A 20 9.85 -38.22 -29.69
CA ASN A 20 10.72 -37.29 -30.45
C ASN A 20 10.28 -36.57 -31.75
N ALA A 21 10.61 -35.27 -31.71
CA ALA A 21 11.22 -34.43 -32.75
C ALA A 21 10.41 -34.04 -34.00
N ALA A 22 10.09 -32.74 -34.11
CA ALA A 22 10.48 -31.90 -35.26
C ALA A 22 10.05 -30.44 -35.05
N TYR A 23 10.89 -29.55 -35.58
CA TYR A 23 10.76 -28.11 -35.69
C TYR A 23 9.41 -27.64 -36.28
N ALA A 24 8.82 -26.59 -35.71
CA ALA A 24 7.97 -25.65 -36.45
C ALA A 24 7.89 -24.30 -35.71
N LEU A 25 8.64 -23.33 -36.22
CA LEU A 25 8.46 -21.89 -35.97
C LEU A 25 7.11 -21.47 -36.56
N VAL A 26 6.14 -21.11 -35.71
CA VAL A 26 4.94 -20.38 -36.11
C VAL A 26 4.90 -19.08 -35.32
N VAL A 27 5.38 -18.01 -35.98
CA VAL A 27 5.20 -16.64 -35.51
C VAL A 27 3.77 -16.22 -35.89
N ASN A 28 2.85 -16.29 -34.93
CA ASN A 28 1.53 -15.69 -35.08
C ASN A 28 1.60 -14.21 -34.70
N PHE A 29 1.60 -13.34 -35.71
CA PHE A 29 1.33 -11.92 -35.58
C PHE A 29 -0.18 -11.72 -35.41
N PHE A 30 -0.63 -11.43 -34.20
CA PHE A 30 -1.99 -10.94 -33.96
C PHE A 30 -2.05 -9.45 -34.30
N LEU A 31 -2.65 -9.12 -35.45
CA LEU A 31 -3.18 -7.79 -35.72
C LEU A 31 -4.40 -7.55 -34.83
N PHE A 32 -4.29 -6.67 -33.84
CA PHE A 32 -5.47 -6.05 -33.23
C PHE A 32 -5.82 -4.77 -34.00
N SER A 33 -6.85 -4.89 -34.84
CA SER A 33 -7.61 -3.77 -35.38
C SER A 33 -8.46 -3.16 -34.26
N THR A 34 -8.17 -1.93 -33.88
CA THR A 34 -9.12 -1.10 -33.11
C THR A 34 -9.61 0.01 -34.03
N GLY A 35 -10.81 -0.20 -34.60
CA GLY A 35 -11.59 0.84 -35.23
C GLY A 35 -12.14 1.81 -34.18
N CYS A 36 -12.00 3.10 -34.43
CA CYS A 36 -12.84 4.14 -33.85
C CYS A 36 -13.81 4.60 -34.93
N VAL A 37 -15.07 4.21 -34.74
CA VAL A 37 -16.26 4.74 -35.41
C VAL A 37 -16.58 6.07 -34.75
N SER A 38 -16.56 7.17 -35.50
CA SER A 38 -17.08 8.47 -35.06
C SER A 38 -18.39 8.75 -35.79
N PHE A 39 -19.47 8.84 -35.02
CA PHE A 39 -20.81 9.25 -35.42
C PHE A 39 -20.79 10.70 -35.95
N ILE A 40 -21.47 10.93 -37.07
CA ILE A 40 -21.78 12.24 -37.65
C ILE A 40 -23.23 12.56 -37.30
N SER A 41 -23.47 13.68 -36.61
CA SER A 41 -24.77 14.35 -36.57
C SER A 41 -24.57 15.85 -36.30
N GLY A 42 -25.10 16.72 -37.16
CA GLY A 42 -25.24 18.14 -36.85
C GLY A 42 -24.88 19.08 -37.99
N SER A 43 -25.90 19.65 -38.59
CA SER A 43 -25.93 20.44 -39.82
C SER A 43 -25.60 21.93 -39.64
N CYS A 44 -25.21 22.55 -40.77
CA CYS A 44 -25.40 23.96 -41.16
C CYS A 44 -24.59 25.09 -40.50
N GLY A 45 -23.83 25.81 -41.34
CA GLY A 45 -24.03 27.27 -41.46
C GLY A 45 -22.81 28.18 -41.24
N LEU A 46 -22.26 28.64 -42.37
CA LEU A 46 -21.66 29.96 -42.64
C LEU A 46 -20.28 30.41 -42.08
N THR A 47 -19.49 30.86 -43.07
CA THR A 47 -18.54 32.01 -43.13
C THR A 47 -17.05 31.85 -42.80
N HIS A 48 -16.27 31.97 -43.88
CA HIS A 48 -14.93 32.57 -44.07
C HIS A 48 -13.84 32.36 -43.00
N PHE A 49 -12.70 31.77 -43.40
CA PHE A 49 -11.38 32.45 -43.45
C PHE A 49 -10.27 31.48 -43.92
N LEU A 50 -9.61 31.88 -45.01
CA LEU A 50 -8.21 31.66 -45.47
C LEU A 50 -7.44 30.35 -45.20
N GLN A 51 -7.01 29.76 -46.33
CA GLN A 51 -5.93 28.79 -46.56
C GLN A 51 -4.71 28.86 -45.62
N ALA A 52 -4.37 27.71 -45.02
CA ALA A 52 -2.99 27.30 -44.73
C ALA A 52 -2.94 25.76 -44.62
N THR A 53 -2.61 25.10 -45.73
CA THR A 53 -2.39 23.65 -45.81
C THR A 53 -1.04 23.29 -45.17
N LEU A 54 -1.08 22.78 -43.93
CA LEU A 54 0.05 22.13 -43.25
C LEU A 54 0.05 20.63 -43.58
N LEU A 55 0.98 20.22 -44.45
CA LEU A 55 1.27 18.83 -44.76
C LEU A 55 2.05 18.20 -43.58
N LYS A 56 1.35 17.52 -42.65
CA LYS A 56 1.96 16.67 -41.62
C LYS A 56 2.32 15.31 -42.25
N ALA A 57 3.55 15.17 -42.72
CA ALA A 57 4.12 13.86 -43.04
C ALA A 57 4.59 13.18 -41.74
N CYS A 58 3.87 12.13 -41.34
CA CYS A 58 4.23 11.25 -40.25
C CYS A 58 5.25 10.22 -40.78
N LEU A 59 6.55 10.42 -40.52
CA LEU A 59 7.57 9.39 -40.81
C LEU A 59 7.72 8.49 -39.58
N GLN A 60 7.19 7.27 -39.71
CA GLN A 60 7.45 6.15 -38.81
C GLN A 60 8.82 5.56 -39.19
N LEU A 61 9.86 5.73 -38.35
CA LEU A 61 11.14 5.02 -38.49
C LEU A 61 11.24 3.94 -37.39
N PRO A 62 11.54 2.68 -37.72
CA PRO A 62 11.74 1.63 -36.73
C PRO A 62 13.17 1.72 -36.15
N LEU A 63 13.29 1.84 -34.83
CA LEU A 63 14.56 1.66 -34.11
C LEU A 63 14.82 0.17 -33.93
N LEU A 64 15.87 -0.35 -34.57
CA LEU A 64 16.40 -1.70 -34.34
C LEU A 64 17.29 -1.67 -33.08
N PHE A 65 16.90 -2.42 -32.05
CA PHE A 65 17.72 -2.65 -30.85
C PHE A 65 18.53 -3.93 -31.03
N LEU A 66 19.86 -3.83 -30.98
CA LEU A 66 20.76 -4.99 -30.93
C LEU A 66 21.21 -5.17 -29.47
N ILE A 67 20.76 -6.25 -28.82
CA ILE A 67 21.23 -6.66 -27.49
C ILE A 67 22.26 -7.77 -27.71
N VAL A 68 23.54 -7.48 -27.46
CA VAL A 68 24.59 -8.50 -27.42
C VAL A 68 24.72 -8.97 -25.97
N TYR A 69 24.54 -10.26 -25.73
CA TYR A 69 24.76 -10.91 -24.44
C TYR A 69 26.17 -11.48 -24.42
N GLU A 70 27.00 -11.06 -23.47
CA GLU A 70 28.30 -11.68 -23.17
C GLU A 70 28.30 -12.06 -21.67
N PRO A 71 28.64 -13.32 -21.32
CA PRO A 71 28.50 -13.78 -19.95
C PRO A 71 29.70 -13.27 -19.15
N HIS A 72 29.41 -12.63 -18.00
CA HIS A 72 30.35 -12.02 -17.06
C HIS A 72 30.80 -10.58 -17.40
N GLU A 73 29.85 -9.65 -17.45
CA GLU A 73 29.91 -8.26 -16.89
C GLU A 73 28.77 -7.42 -17.50
N VAL A 74 27.82 -6.94 -16.68
CA VAL A 74 26.69 -6.13 -17.18
C VAL A 74 27.13 -4.67 -17.30
N THR A 75 27.76 -4.32 -18.42
CA THR A 75 27.95 -2.94 -18.86
C THR A 75 27.06 -2.66 -20.08
N VAL A 76 26.00 -1.86 -19.90
CA VAL A 76 25.13 -1.42 -21.01
C VAL A 76 25.73 -0.15 -21.63
N ARG A 77 26.33 -0.25 -22.82
CA ARG A 77 26.71 0.90 -23.64
C ARG A 77 25.59 1.22 -24.63
N VAL A 78 25.06 2.45 -24.54
CA VAL A 78 24.14 3.01 -25.54
C VAL A 78 24.96 3.85 -26.51
N CYS A 79 25.21 3.35 -27.72
CA CYS A 79 25.84 4.12 -28.80
C CYS A 79 24.75 4.76 -29.67
N LEU A 80 24.61 6.09 -29.59
CA LEU A 80 23.85 6.89 -30.56
C LEU A 80 24.78 7.22 -31.74
N TYR A 81 24.58 6.56 -32.88
CA TYR A 81 25.21 6.97 -34.15
C TYR A 81 24.30 7.98 -34.86
N PRO A 82 24.76 9.21 -35.16
CA PRO A 82 24.05 10.08 -36.08
C PRO A 82 24.31 9.62 -37.52
N PHE A 83 23.27 9.08 -38.17
CA PHE A 83 23.20 8.90 -39.62
C PHE A 83 23.08 10.30 -40.27
N ILE A 84 24.21 10.90 -40.65
CA ILE A 84 24.23 12.02 -41.59
C ILE A 84 25.27 11.68 -42.65
N SER A 85 24.81 11.19 -43.79
CA SER A 85 25.59 11.13 -45.02
C SER A 85 24.72 11.53 -46.20
N LEU A 86 25.30 12.37 -47.06
CA LEU A 86 24.85 12.86 -48.37
C LEU A 86 24.03 14.15 -48.36
N ILE A 87 24.75 15.29 -48.44
CA ILE A 87 24.74 16.18 -49.62
C ILE A 87 26.16 16.82 -49.73
N MET A 88 26.82 16.50 -50.83
CA MET A 88 27.79 17.27 -51.66
C MET A 88 28.70 18.32 -50.98
N VAL A 89 30.01 18.07 -50.85
CA VAL A 89 31.09 18.42 -51.81
C VAL A 89 31.31 19.94 -51.98
N SER A 90 32.37 20.47 -51.33
CA SER A 90 33.47 21.27 -51.93
C SER A 90 34.29 21.97 -50.80
N ILE A 91 35.57 21.61 -50.58
CA ILE A 91 36.80 22.34 -50.99
C ILE A 91 36.92 23.68 -50.20
N VAL A 92 37.85 24.00 -49.29
CA VAL A 92 39.34 23.99 -49.22
C VAL A 92 39.74 24.17 -47.73
N LYS A 93 40.46 23.26 -47.08
CA LYS A 93 41.90 23.31 -46.69
C LYS A 93 42.44 24.62 -46.06
N ALA A 94 43.02 24.45 -44.86
CA ALA A 94 44.14 25.23 -44.27
C ALA A 94 43.85 26.68 -43.86
N ALA A 95 44.51 27.29 -42.89
CA ALA A 95 45.41 26.91 -41.80
C ALA A 95 45.75 28.24 -41.09
N VAL A 96 46.02 28.18 -39.78
CA VAL A 96 47.06 28.95 -39.06
C VAL A 96 47.13 30.48 -39.22
N GLY A 97 47.12 31.17 -38.07
CA GLY A 97 47.64 32.53 -37.87
C GLY A 97 46.95 33.13 -36.65
N GLY A 98 47.61 33.35 -35.51
CA GLY A 98 48.70 34.30 -35.30
C GLY A 98 48.13 35.43 -34.42
N LEU A 99 48.33 35.35 -33.11
CA LEU A 99 49.21 36.22 -32.31
C LEU A 99 48.91 37.73 -32.38
N MET A 100 48.44 38.24 -31.23
CA MET A 100 48.64 39.55 -30.59
C MET A 100 48.59 40.85 -31.41
N ASP A 101 47.76 41.80 -30.95
CA ASP A 101 48.22 43.19 -30.78
C ASP A 101 47.40 43.99 -29.73
N VAL A 102 48.02 45.06 -29.26
CA VAL A 102 47.82 45.78 -28.00
C VAL A 102 47.17 47.18 -28.19
N CYS A 103 46.61 47.74 -27.09
CA CYS A 103 46.17 49.14 -26.81
C CYS A 103 44.79 49.59 -27.35
N ARG A 104 43.75 49.92 -26.55
CA ARG A 104 43.51 50.87 -25.42
C ARG A 104 42.76 52.12 -25.89
N ALA A 105 41.43 52.18 -25.64
CA ALA A 105 40.70 53.44 -25.44
C ALA A 105 39.34 53.21 -24.73
N ASN A 106 39.26 53.78 -23.53
CA ASN A 106 38.15 54.27 -22.69
C ASN A 106 36.65 53.96 -22.94
N ASN A 107 35.99 53.88 -21.78
CA ASN A 107 34.61 54.22 -21.44
C ASN A 107 33.58 53.07 -21.32
N HIS A 108 33.27 52.79 -20.05
CA HIS A 108 31.95 52.50 -19.48
C HIS A 108 30.97 51.65 -20.32
N LEU A 109 30.88 50.36 -19.94
CA LEU A 109 29.69 49.72 -19.35
C LEU A 109 29.98 48.22 -19.24
N ARG A 110 30.19 47.71 -18.01
CA ARG A 110 30.25 46.27 -17.75
C ARG A 110 28.85 45.67 -17.94
N GLY A 111 28.54 45.26 -19.16
CA GLY A 111 27.51 44.25 -19.41
C GLY A 111 28.06 42.89 -19.05
N PHE A 112 27.72 42.38 -17.86
CA PHE A 112 27.98 40.99 -17.50
C PHE A 112 27.04 40.10 -18.33
N PHE A 113 27.45 39.75 -19.54
CA PHE A 113 26.83 38.63 -20.26
C PHE A 113 27.21 37.34 -19.52
N HIS A 114 26.44 37.00 -18.48
CA HIS A 114 26.40 35.64 -17.97
C HIS A 114 25.80 34.77 -19.07
N ASN A 115 26.67 34.16 -19.88
CA ASN A 115 26.33 32.96 -20.61
C ASN A 115 25.97 31.91 -19.56
N HIS A 116 24.67 31.77 -19.27
CA HIS A 116 24.14 30.75 -18.38
C HIS A 116 24.15 29.40 -19.11
N LEU A 117 25.35 28.94 -19.51
CA LEU A 117 25.55 27.56 -19.91
C LEU A 117 25.29 26.71 -18.67
N LYS A 118 24.05 26.25 -18.50
CA LYS A 118 23.72 25.16 -17.58
C LYS A 118 24.51 23.94 -18.05
N VAL A 119 25.68 23.74 -17.46
CA VAL A 119 26.38 22.47 -17.52
C VAL A 119 25.46 21.46 -16.84
N PHE A 120 24.72 20.70 -17.64
CA PHE A 120 24.00 19.54 -17.14
C PHE A 120 25.04 18.47 -16.83
N ALA A 121 25.61 18.52 -15.62
CA ALA A 121 26.44 17.44 -15.11
C ALA A 121 25.55 16.21 -14.93
N ALA A 122 25.66 15.24 -15.84
CA ALA A 122 25.02 13.94 -15.71
C ALA A 122 25.73 13.17 -14.59
N GLY A 123 25.25 13.28 -13.35
CA GLY A 123 25.73 12.49 -12.23
C GLY A 123 25.48 10.99 -12.46
N MET A 124 26.41 10.14 -12.03
CA MET A 124 26.19 8.69 -12.03
C MET A 124 25.08 8.35 -11.02
N LYS A 125 24.09 7.55 -11.45
CA LYS A 125 23.02 7.09 -10.57
C LYS A 125 23.50 5.85 -9.82
N THR A 126 23.51 5.92 -8.48
CA THR A 126 23.68 4.74 -7.64
C THR A 126 22.33 4.05 -7.48
N TYR A 127 22.25 2.77 -7.87
CA TYR A 127 21.06 1.95 -7.71
C TYR A 127 21.21 1.08 -6.47
N GLU A 128 20.19 1.05 -5.63
CA GLU A 128 20.13 0.15 -4.48
C GLU A 128 19.84 -1.28 -4.96
N ILE A 129 20.45 -2.26 -4.28
CA ILE A 129 20.21 -3.67 -4.56
C ILE A 129 18.78 -4.02 -4.10
N PRO A 130 17.92 -4.59 -4.98
CA PRO A 130 16.58 -4.99 -4.58
C PRO A 130 16.61 -6.06 -3.48
N PRO A 131 15.64 -6.06 -2.55
CA PRO A 131 15.55 -7.05 -1.50
C PRO A 131 15.24 -8.44 -2.07
N ASP A 132 15.87 -9.47 -1.51
CA ASP A 132 15.63 -10.87 -1.88
C ASP A 132 14.51 -11.50 -1.03
N TYR A 133 13.59 -12.22 -1.69
CA TYR A 133 12.46 -12.92 -1.06
C TYR A 133 12.46 -14.42 -1.31
N SER A 134 13.60 -15.00 -1.69
CA SER A 134 13.79 -16.45 -1.87
C SER A 134 13.29 -17.27 -0.66
N ASN A 135 13.51 -16.78 0.56
CA ASN A 135 13.18 -17.45 1.81
C ASN A 135 11.69 -17.35 2.24
N VAL A 136 10.87 -16.54 1.55
CA VAL A 136 9.47 -16.32 1.94
C VAL A 136 8.56 -17.40 1.35
N VAL A 137 8.06 -18.28 2.22
CA VAL A 137 7.10 -19.33 1.85
C VAL A 137 5.67 -18.84 2.02
N LEU A 138 4.86 -18.97 0.96
CA LEU A 138 3.46 -18.57 0.96
C LEU A 138 2.53 -19.71 1.38
N PRO A 139 1.47 -19.43 2.16
CA PRO A 139 0.48 -20.44 2.52
C PRO A 139 -0.44 -20.77 1.35
N ALA A 140 -0.94 -22.01 1.31
CA ALA A 140 -1.87 -22.47 0.27
C ALA A 140 -3.15 -21.62 0.13
N LYS A 141 -3.62 -21.01 1.22
CA LYS A 141 -4.76 -20.09 1.23
C LYS A 141 -4.30 -18.69 1.66
N PRO A 142 -3.91 -17.83 0.71
CA PRO A 142 -3.34 -16.52 1.00
C PRO A 142 -4.41 -15.48 1.40
N LYS A 143 -5.63 -15.56 0.86
CA LYS A 143 -6.70 -14.58 1.10
C LYS A 143 -7.29 -14.67 2.51
N LEU A 144 -7.85 -13.56 2.99
CA LEU A 144 -8.55 -13.52 4.28
C LEU A 144 -9.78 -14.43 4.28
N LYS A 145 -9.86 -15.32 5.28
CA LYS A 145 -11.03 -16.16 5.52
C LYS A 145 -12.25 -15.30 5.87
N PHE A 146 -13.42 -15.78 5.46
CA PHE A 146 -14.69 -15.25 5.93
C PHE A 146 -14.85 -15.48 7.44
N LEU A 147 -15.44 -14.51 8.15
CA LEU A 147 -15.77 -14.63 9.57
C LEU A 147 -17.28 -14.60 9.74
N ASN A 148 -17.80 -15.53 10.53
CA ASN A 148 -19.24 -15.61 10.78
C ASN A 148 -19.73 -14.41 11.61
N LYS A 149 -20.94 -13.93 11.28
CA LYS A 149 -21.60 -12.84 12.02
C LYS A 149 -22.03 -13.23 13.42
N VAL A 150 -22.47 -14.48 13.57
CA VAL A 150 -22.96 -15.06 14.81
C VAL A 150 -22.07 -16.25 15.16
N PRO A 151 -21.60 -16.37 16.41
CA PRO A 151 -20.83 -17.52 16.83
C PRO A 151 -21.73 -18.77 16.88
N ASN A 152 -21.16 -19.94 16.60
CA ASN A 152 -21.89 -21.21 16.69
C ASN A 152 -22.03 -21.63 18.17
N LEU A 153 -23.08 -21.14 18.83
CA LEU A 153 -23.37 -21.42 20.24
C LEU A 153 -24.65 -22.23 20.36
N LYS A 154 -24.63 -23.31 21.17
CA LYS A 154 -25.83 -24.11 21.49
C LYS A 154 -26.92 -23.28 22.18
N LYS A 155 -26.53 -22.38 23.09
CA LYS A 155 -27.42 -21.46 23.80
C LYS A 155 -26.75 -20.08 23.90
N ALA A 156 -27.41 -19.06 23.38
CA ALA A 156 -26.91 -17.68 23.46
C ALA A 156 -27.17 -17.09 24.85
N LYS A 157 -26.11 -16.63 25.53
CA LYS A 157 -26.20 -16.01 26.85
C LYS A 157 -26.13 -14.49 26.74
N LYS A 158 -27.01 -13.77 27.45
CA LYS A 158 -26.97 -12.31 27.52
C LYS A 158 -25.87 -11.88 28.52
N GLU A 159 -24.86 -11.15 28.06
CA GLU A 159 -23.74 -10.70 28.91
C GLU A 159 -23.80 -9.21 29.24
N MET A 160 -23.24 -8.81 30.38
CA MET A 160 -23.10 -7.38 30.72
C MET A 160 -22.09 -6.71 29.78
N LYS A 161 -22.22 -5.40 29.55
CA LYS A 161 -21.41 -4.69 28.53
C LYS A 161 -19.90 -4.63 28.79
N LYS A 162 -19.42 -4.93 30.01
CA LYS A 162 -18.00 -4.93 30.45
C LYS A 162 -17.11 -3.95 29.65
N LEU A 163 -17.11 -2.67 30.00
CA LEU A 163 -16.33 -1.64 29.28
C LEU A 163 -14.82 -1.76 29.50
N ARG A 164 -14.38 -2.53 30.50
CA ARG A 164 -12.96 -2.80 30.78
C ARG A 164 -12.25 -3.55 29.65
N ASP A 165 -13.01 -4.21 28.77
CA ASP A 165 -12.45 -5.01 27.67
C ASP A 165 -11.76 -4.15 26.61
N ILE A 166 -12.13 -2.87 26.49
CA ILE A 166 -11.56 -1.92 25.51
C ILE A 166 -10.56 -0.93 26.13
N GLN A 167 -10.43 -0.93 27.46
CA GLN A 167 -9.58 0.02 28.19
C GLN A 167 -8.16 -0.52 28.37
N GLY A 168 -7.17 0.37 28.24
CA GLY A 168 -5.75 0.06 28.46
C GLY A 168 -5.07 -0.71 27.32
N PRO A 169 -3.81 -1.13 27.53
CA PRO A 169 -2.99 -1.79 26.51
C PRO A 169 -3.45 -3.22 26.25
N ALA A 170 -3.23 -3.73 25.04
CA ALA A 170 -3.58 -5.10 24.65
C ALA A 170 -2.73 -6.12 25.41
N LYS A 171 -3.40 -7.14 25.96
CA LYS A 171 -2.74 -8.24 26.69
C LYS A 171 -2.19 -9.33 25.77
N ALA A 172 -2.73 -9.44 24.56
CA ALA A 172 -2.40 -10.49 23.60
C ALA A 172 -2.54 -9.96 22.16
N ALA A 173 -1.84 -10.62 21.24
CA ALA A 173 -1.77 -10.25 19.82
C ALA A 173 -1.24 -8.82 19.59
N ASN A 174 -0.19 -8.47 20.32
CA ASN A 174 0.57 -7.21 20.24
C ASN A 174 1.92 -7.36 19.51
N ALA A 175 2.35 -8.59 19.23
CA ALA A 175 3.57 -8.90 18.48
C ALA A 175 3.25 -9.65 17.19
N PHE A 176 4.05 -9.43 16.16
CA PHE A 176 3.92 -10.09 14.86
C PHE A 176 4.10 -11.61 14.99
N THR A 177 3.36 -12.39 14.21
CA THR A 177 3.50 -13.86 14.21
C THR A 177 4.14 -14.34 12.92
N VAL A 178 3.46 -14.16 11.77
CA VAL A 178 3.97 -14.61 10.47
C VAL A 178 4.20 -13.44 9.53
N GLY A 179 3.31 -12.44 9.56
CA GLY A 179 3.38 -11.28 8.68
C GLY A 179 4.56 -10.33 8.96
N GLN A 180 4.85 -9.50 7.97
CA GLN A 180 5.82 -8.39 8.04
C GLN A 180 5.13 -7.06 8.37
N TYR A 181 3.91 -6.87 7.85
CA TYR A 181 3.12 -5.65 7.97
C TYR A 181 1.80 -5.92 8.68
N ALA A 182 1.29 -4.94 9.40
CA ALA A 182 0.01 -5.06 10.07
C ALA A 182 -0.70 -3.73 10.28
N ILE A 183 -2.01 -3.83 10.49
CA ILE A 183 -2.80 -2.72 11.03
C ILE A 183 -2.80 -2.83 12.56
N VAL A 184 -2.18 -1.85 13.23
CA VAL A 184 -2.16 -1.73 14.69
C VAL A 184 -3.26 -0.78 15.14
N ALA A 185 -4.03 -1.19 16.15
CA ALA A 185 -5.03 -0.35 16.79
C ALA A 185 -4.36 0.68 17.72
N MET A 186 -4.45 1.96 17.38
CA MET A 186 -3.99 3.08 18.21
C MET A 186 -5.05 3.57 19.20
N GLY A 187 -6.15 2.84 19.35
CA GLY A 187 -7.20 3.09 20.34
C GLY A 187 -8.06 1.86 20.60
N GLY A 188 -8.86 1.91 21.66
CA GLY A 188 -9.82 0.86 22.01
C GLY A 188 -11.17 1.04 21.30
N GLY A 189 -11.85 -0.06 21.02
CA GLY A 189 -13.19 -0.02 20.40
C GLY A 189 -13.81 -1.38 20.16
N TYR A 190 -14.99 -1.36 19.54
CA TYR A 190 -15.71 -2.57 19.14
C TYR A 190 -15.68 -2.73 17.62
N LEU A 191 -15.33 -3.93 17.16
CA LEU A 191 -15.47 -4.30 15.76
C LEU A 191 -16.78 -5.06 15.56
N HIS A 192 -17.66 -4.47 14.75
CA HIS A 192 -18.87 -5.12 14.26
C HIS A 192 -18.54 -6.01 13.06
N TRP A 193 -19.42 -6.97 12.76
CA TRP A 193 -19.24 -7.85 11.60
C TRP A 193 -19.04 -7.10 10.28
N GLY A 194 -19.77 -5.99 10.07
CA GLY A 194 -19.61 -5.16 8.87
C GLY A 194 -18.19 -4.60 8.68
N HIS A 195 -17.47 -4.31 9.78
CA HIS A 195 -16.08 -3.88 9.70
C HIS A 195 -15.18 -5.02 9.21
N PHE A 196 -15.41 -6.25 9.68
CA PHE A 196 -14.65 -7.42 9.20
C PHE A 196 -14.87 -7.65 7.71
N GLU A 197 -16.12 -7.56 7.24
CA GLU A 197 -16.43 -7.78 5.83
C GLU A 197 -15.87 -6.66 4.94
N MET A 198 -15.96 -5.40 5.38
CA MET A 198 -15.33 -4.27 4.70
C MET A 198 -13.81 -4.45 4.57
N MET A 199 -13.13 -4.84 5.65
CA MET A 199 -11.70 -5.11 5.65
C MET A 199 -11.35 -6.26 4.70
N ARG A 200 -12.08 -7.38 4.80
CA ARG A 200 -11.90 -8.57 3.99
C ARG A 200 -12.03 -8.25 2.50
N LEU A 201 -13.09 -7.55 2.11
CA LEU A 201 -13.37 -7.20 0.72
C LEU A 201 -12.33 -6.24 0.16
N THR A 202 -11.97 -5.20 0.94
CA THR A 202 -10.99 -4.19 0.51
C THR A 202 -9.63 -4.83 0.27
N ILE A 203 -9.14 -5.64 1.23
CA ILE A 203 -7.85 -6.31 1.13
C ILE A 203 -7.88 -7.35 0.00
N ASN A 204 -8.86 -8.26 -0.02
CA ASN A 204 -8.90 -9.32 -1.03
C ASN A 204 -9.09 -8.82 -2.48
N ARG A 205 -9.60 -7.59 -2.67
CA ARG A 205 -9.76 -6.98 -4.00
C ARG A 205 -8.45 -6.40 -4.52
N LYS A 206 -7.63 -5.81 -3.64
CA LYS A 206 -6.38 -5.11 -4.01
C LYS A 206 -5.13 -5.96 -3.84
N MET A 207 -5.24 -7.09 -3.15
CA MET A 207 -4.12 -7.96 -2.82
C MET A 207 -3.91 -9.04 -3.89
N ASP A 208 -2.65 -9.22 -4.28
CA ASP A 208 -2.23 -10.30 -5.15
C ASP A 208 -2.03 -11.61 -4.38
N ALA A 209 -2.83 -12.61 -4.73
CA ALA A 209 -2.82 -13.91 -4.06
C ALA A 209 -1.54 -14.73 -4.32
N ARG A 210 -0.78 -14.41 -5.37
CA ARG A 210 0.43 -15.15 -5.74
C ARG A 210 1.68 -14.69 -5.00
N THR A 211 1.71 -13.44 -4.53
CA THR A 211 2.87 -12.81 -3.91
C THR A 211 2.67 -12.58 -2.41
N THR A 212 1.42 -12.37 -1.99
CA THR A 212 1.06 -11.92 -0.64
C THR A 212 0.15 -12.93 0.04
N PHE A 213 0.15 -12.93 1.38
CA PHE A 213 -0.89 -13.54 2.20
C PHE A 213 -1.37 -12.58 3.29
N ALA A 214 -2.62 -12.74 3.71
CA ALA A 214 -3.25 -11.95 4.76
C ALA A 214 -3.89 -12.87 5.83
N ARG A 215 -3.75 -12.51 7.11
CA ARG A 215 -4.26 -13.27 8.24
C ARG A 215 -4.97 -12.39 9.27
N TRP A 216 -6.04 -12.92 9.84
CA TRP A 216 -6.72 -12.30 10.98
C TRP A 216 -5.94 -12.54 12.26
N ARG A 217 -5.68 -11.48 13.03
CA ARG A 217 -5.20 -11.55 14.43
C ARG A 217 -6.33 -11.35 15.45
N VAL A 218 -7.52 -11.03 14.97
CA VAL A 218 -8.73 -10.81 15.76
C VAL A 218 -9.72 -11.94 15.52
N ASN A 219 -10.40 -12.34 16.60
CA ASN A 219 -11.40 -13.39 16.56
C ASN A 219 -12.70 -12.88 15.92
N ALA A 220 -13.51 -13.82 15.42
CA ALA A 220 -14.87 -13.52 14.99
C ALA A 220 -15.67 -12.87 16.14
N PRO A 221 -16.70 -12.06 15.82
CA PRO A 221 -17.58 -11.45 16.81
C PRO A 221 -18.16 -12.48 17.77
N TYR A 222 -17.92 -12.30 19.06
CA TYR A 222 -18.35 -13.24 20.11
C TYR A 222 -19.09 -12.57 21.27
N LYS A 223 -18.88 -11.28 21.50
CA LYS A 223 -19.50 -10.56 22.63
C LYS A 223 -20.90 -10.10 22.25
N PRO A 224 -21.97 -10.56 22.94
CA PRO A 224 -23.34 -10.21 22.59
C PRO A 224 -23.69 -8.78 23.02
N VAL A 225 -24.28 -8.01 22.11
CA VAL A 225 -24.83 -6.68 22.38
C VAL A 225 -26.35 -6.77 22.38
N THR A 226 -26.97 -6.45 23.52
CA THR A 226 -28.43 -6.44 23.64
C THR A 226 -29.01 -5.07 23.38
N ARG A 227 -30.13 -5.01 22.66
CA ARG A 227 -30.90 -3.80 22.38
C ARG A 227 -32.36 -4.03 22.76
N LYS A 228 -33.01 -3.03 23.36
CA LYS A 228 -34.48 -3.03 23.55
C LYS A 228 -35.16 -2.52 22.29
N GLY A 229 -36.40 -2.95 22.05
CA GLY A 229 -37.21 -2.41 20.97
C GLY A 229 -37.36 -0.89 21.10
N LEU A 230 -37.44 -0.20 19.96
CA LEU A 230 -37.66 1.24 19.94
C LEU A 230 -39.05 1.55 20.54
N GLY A 231 -39.16 2.59 21.36
CA GLY A 231 -40.42 2.99 22.01
C GLY A 231 -40.78 2.27 23.32
N GLN A 232 -39.96 1.32 23.78
CA GLN A 232 -40.20 0.62 25.04
C GLN A 232 -39.79 1.44 26.27
N ARG A 233 -40.53 1.34 27.37
CA ARG A 233 -40.20 2.00 28.65
C ARG A 233 -38.97 1.36 29.33
N MET A 234 -38.42 2.08 30.32
CA MET A 234 -37.39 1.54 31.21
C MET A 234 -37.98 0.42 32.09
N GLY A 235 -37.14 -0.53 32.56
CA GLY A 235 -37.61 -1.74 33.26
C GLY A 235 -37.93 -2.93 32.34
N GLY A 236 -38.71 -3.91 32.79
CA GLY A 236 -39.13 -5.05 31.95
C GLY A 236 -38.01 -6.03 31.55
N GLY A 237 -36.90 -6.03 32.29
CA GLY A 237 -35.77 -6.91 32.03
C GLY A 237 -34.87 -6.49 30.85
N LYS A 238 -34.01 -7.41 30.44
CA LYS A 238 -32.97 -7.17 29.42
C LYS A 238 -33.46 -7.54 28.02
N GLY A 239 -33.23 -6.65 27.06
CA GLY A 239 -33.60 -6.85 25.65
C GLY A 239 -32.99 -8.08 24.98
N ALA A 240 -33.42 -8.35 23.75
CA ALA A 240 -32.87 -9.42 22.92
C ALA A 240 -31.43 -9.08 22.48
N ILE A 241 -30.68 -10.11 22.07
CA ILE A 241 -29.35 -9.94 21.47
C ILE A 241 -29.56 -9.46 20.04
N ASP A 242 -29.00 -8.31 19.69
CA ASP A 242 -29.12 -7.70 18.37
C ASP A 242 -27.98 -8.15 17.45
N HIS A 243 -26.74 -8.00 17.94
CA HIS A 243 -25.54 -8.38 17.19
C HIS A 243 -24.39 -8.75 18.13
N TYR A 244 -23.33 -9.31 17.54
CA TYR A 244 -22.09 -9.63 18.23
C TYR A 244 -20.98 -8.67 17.82
N VAL A 245 -20.06 -8.39 18.74
CA VAL A 245 -18.89 -7.55 18.53
C VAL A 245 -17.62 -8.21 19.03
N THR A 246 -16.48 -7.74 18.55
CA THR A 246 -15.17 -8.08 19.11
C THR A 246 -14.55 -6.85 19.78
N PRO A 247 -14.27 -6.87 21.10
CA PRO A 247 -13.53 -5.80 21.76
C PRO A 247 -12.06 -5.79 21.30
N VAL A 248 -11.54 -4.59 21.10
CA VAL A 248 -10.15 -4.32 20.73
C VAL A 248 -9.56 -3.31 21.72
N ARG A 249 -8.31 -3.57 22.14
CA ARG A 249 -7.50 -2.72 23.02
C ARG A 249 -6.38 -2.05 22.22
N TYR A 250 -5.79 -1.01 22.79
CA TYR A 250 -4.64 -0.32 22.21
C TYR A 250 -3.45 -1.26 21.99
N GLY A 251 -2.75 -1.12 20.86
CA GLY A 251 -1.58 -1.92 20.51
C GLY A 251 -1.91 -3.34 20.04
N ARG A 252 -3.18 -3.65 19.77
CA ARG A 252 -3.58 -4.94 19.19
C ARG A 252 -3.44 -4.90 17.66
N LEU A 253 -2.83 -5.95 17.10
CA LEU A 253 -2.78 -6.19 15.66
C LEU A 253 -4.15 -6.71 15.18
N ILE A 254 -4.70 -6.10 14.13
CA ILE A 254 -6.02 -6.47 13.59
C ILE A 254 -5.88 -7.48 12.45
N VAL A 255 -5.12 -7.08 11.43
CA VAL A 255 -4.78 -7.87 10.26
C VAL A 255 -3.27 -7.86 10.10
N GLU A 256 -2.71 -9.03 9.79
CA GLU A 256 -1.33 -9.18 9.35
C GLU A 256 -1.28 -9.48 7.86
N LEU A 257 -0.30 -8.90 7.19
CA LEU A 257 0.10 -9.22 5.83
C LEU A 257 1.58 -9.59 5.80
N GLY A 258 1.92 -10.49 4.89
CA GLY A 258 3.30 -10.83 4.58
C GLY A 258 3.38 -11.40 3.17
N GLY A 259 4.59 -11.58 2.67
CA GLY A 259 4.82 -12.09 1.34
C GLY A 259 6.08 -11.53 0.74
N LYS A 260 6.16 -11.59 -0.59
CA LYS A 260 7.27 -11.04 -1.38
C LYS A 260 6.95 -9.60 -1.78
N VAL A 261 6.85 -8.71 -0.78
CA VAL A 261 6.30 -7.37 -1.00
C VAL A 261 6.99 -6.33 -0.12
N GLU A 262 7.20 -5.14 -0.68
CA GLU A 262 7.67 -3.94 0.01
C GLU A 262 6.54 -3.09 0.61
N LEU A 263 6.88 -2.27 1.60
CA LEU A 263 5.91 -1.45 2.32
C LEU A 263 5.06 -0.56 1.39
N GLY A 264 5.67 0.01 0.35
CA GLY A 264 5.02 0.96 -0.55
C GLY A 264 3.79 0.41 -1.29
N GLU A 265 3.80 -0.88 -1.64
CA GLU A 265 2.66 -1.51 -2.32
C GLU A 265 1.47 -1.73 -1.37
N VAL A 266 1.78 -2.15 -0.14
CA VAL A 266 0.78 -2.57 0.85
C VAL A 266 0.24 -1.39 1.65
N GLU A 267 1.05 -0.36 1.87
CA GLU A 267 0.72 0.79 2.70
C GLU A 267 -0.55 1.49 2.21
N SER A 268 -0.70 1.70 0.90
CA SER A 268 -1.86 2.37 0.32
C SER A 268 -3.17 1.62 0.64
N VAL A 269 -3.17 0.30 0.52
CA VAL A 269 -4.31 -0.58 0.79
C VAL A 269 -4.63 -0.61 2.29
N LEU A 270 -3.61 -0.77 3.12
CA LEU A 270 -3.77 -0.85 4.56
C LEU A 270 -4.19 0.48 5.17
N SER A 271 -3.68 1.59 4.66
CA SER A 271 -4.04 2.94 5.08
C SER A 271 -5.50 3.25 4.76
N GLU A 272 -6.01 2.83 3.59
CA GLU A 272 -7.43 2.93 3.27
C GLU A 272 -8.30 2.18 4.28
N VAL A 273 -7.88 0.96 4.65
CA VAL A 273 -8.59 0.17 5.67
C VAL A 273 -8.53 0.83 7.04
N ALA A 274 -7.35 1.31 7.45
CA ALA A 274 -7.14 1.96 8.75
C ALA A 274 -8.06 3.18 8.92
N LYS A 275 -8.25 3.99 7.87
CA LYS A 275 -9.16 5.14 7.86
C LYS A 275 -10.63 4.78 8.06
N LYS A 276 -11.05 3.56 7.66
CA LYS A 276 -12.44 3.09 7.79
C LYS A 276 -12.73 2.43 9.15
N LEU A 277 -11.71 2.26 10.00
CA LEU A 277 -11.90 1.65 11.32
C LEU A 277 -12.54 2.64 12.31
N PRO A 278 -13.32 2.15 13.31
CA PRO A 278 -14.01 3.00 14.27
C PRO A 278 -13.09 3.58 15.37
N PHE A 279 -11.80 3.29 15.31
CA PHE A 279 -10.75 3.78 16.22
C PHE A 279 -9.51 4.15 15.40
N PRO A 280 -8.66 5.05 15.91
CA PRO A 280 -7.42 5.40 15.23
C PRO A 280 -6.57 4.14 15.06
N ALA A 281 -6.09 3.92 13.85
CA ALA A 281 -5.25 2.78 13.50
C ALA A 281 -4.12 3.25 12.62
N LYS A 282 -2.97 2.58 12.71
CA LYS A 282 -1.78 2.90 11.94
C LYS A 282 -1.23 1.63 11.31
N VAL A 283 -0.73 1.75 10.09
CA VAL A 283 0.02 0.69 9.41
C VAL A 283 1.42 0.68 9.98
N MET A 284 1.91 -0.49 10.37
CA MET A 284 3.26 -0.65 10.92
C MET A 284 3.93 -1.89 10.35
N SER A 285 5.21 -1.77 10.05
CA SER A 285 6.12 -2.91 9.90
C SER A 285 6.63 -3.40 11.27
N ARG A 286 7.42 -4.48 11.27
CA ARG A 286 8.12 -4.96 12.48
C ARG A 286 9.08 -3.89 13.01
N GLU A 287 9.87 -3.32 12.10
CA GLU A 287 10.86 -2.29 12.42
C GLU A 287 10.19 -1.03 12.95
N ASP A 288 9.08 -0.58 12.34
CA ASP A 288 8.32 0.59 12.81
C ASP A 288 7.79 0.39 14.22
N LEU A 289 7.31 -0.82 14.55
CA LEU A 289 6.77 -1.14 15.87
C LEU A 289 7.89 -1.14 16.93
N GLU A 290 9.07 -1.65 16.59
CA GLU A 290 10.25 -1.61 17.46
C GLU A 290 10.77 -0.19 17.63
N ALA A 291 10.86 0.58 16.55
CA ALA A 291 11.24 1.99 16.57
C ALA A 291 10.28 2.80 17.45
N LEU A 292 8.96 2.58 17.34
CA LEU A 292 7.98 3.25 18.20
C LEU A 292 8.17 2.91 19.68
N LYS A 293 8.50 1.65 20.01
CA LYS A 293 8.82 1.26 21.41
C LYS A 293 10.11 1.90 21.90
N LYS A 294 11.14 1.96 21.07
CA LYS A 294 12.41 2.64 21.39
C LYS A 294 12.18 4.11 21.67
N VAL A 295 11.48 4.81 20.78
CA VAL A 295 11.11 6.23 20.95
C VAL A 295 10.37 6.45 22.28
N HIS A 296 9.41 5.59 22.64
CA HIS A 296 8.75 5.71 23.94
C HIS A 296 9.69 5.49 25.12
N ALA A 297 10.58 4.50 25.06
CA ALA A 297 11.56 4.26 26.11
C ALA A 297 12.55 5.44 26.23
N ASP A 298 12.99 6.00 25.10
CA ASP A 298 13.88 7.15 25.05
C ASP A 298 13.19 8.40 25.64
N MET A 299 11.91 8.61 25.35
CA MET A 299 11.11 9.70 25.94
C MET A 299 10.96 9.56 27.46
N GLU A 300 10.82 8.33 27.96
CA GLU A 300 10.77 8.06 29.41
C GLU A 300 12.12 8.30 30.09
N GLN A 301 13.21 7.84 29.48
CA GLN A 301 14.57 7.97 30.02
C GLN A 301 15.08 9.41 29.99
N ASN A 302 14.78 10.14 28.91
CA ASN A 302 15.24 11.52 28.71
C ASN A 302 14.29 12.56 29.34
N ASN A 303 13.29 12.15 30.11
CA ASN A 303 12.37 13.06 30.77
C ASN A 303 13.09 13.91 31.83
N GLN A 304 13.24 15.20 31.55
CA GLN A 304 13.90 16.16 32.45
C GLN A 304 13.05 16.52 33.68
N ASN A 305 11.74 16.29 33.61
CA ASN A 305 10.86 16.62 34.72
C ASN A 305 11.07 15.63 35.87
N PRO A 306 11.49 16.09 37.08
CA PRO A 306 11.70 15.21 38.23
C PRO A 306 10.40 14.55 38.72
N TRP A 307 9.24 15.10 38.35
CA TRP A 307 7.94 14.60 38.75
C TRP A 307 7.30 13.77 37.65
N THR A 308 7.24 12.45 37.85
CA THR A 308 6.50 11.56 36.94
C THR A 308 5.10 11.25 37.47
N PHE A 309 4.14 11.04 36.57
CA PHE A 309 2.78 10.63 36.94
C PHE A 309 2.82 9.33 37.77
N LYS A 310 3.66 8.38 37.38
CA LYS A 310 3.84 7.12 38.09
C LYS A 310 4.24 7.34 39.55
N GLN A 311 5.26 8.15 39.83
CA GLN A 311 5.72 8.44 41.19
C GLN A 311 4.64 9.13 42.03
N ILE A 312 4.01 10.17 41.49
CA ILE A 312 2.95 10.94 42.19
C ILE A 312 1.83 10.00 42.64
N VAL A 313 1.38 9.13 41.75
CA VAL A 313 0.25 8.23 42.00
C VAL A 313 0.65 7.06 42.90
N GLN A 314 1.86 6.53 42.77
CA GLN A 314 2.39 5.49 43.66
C GLN A 314 2.63 6.01 45.09
N GLY A 315 3.12 7.24 45.24
CA GLY A 315 3.32 7.89 46.53
C GLY A 315 2.05 8.47 47.15
N ASN A 316 0.91 8.47 46.42
CA ASN A 316 -0.31 9.16 46.82
C ASN A 316 -0.06 10.61 47.25
N MET A 317 0.81 11.31 46.52
CA MET A 317 1.16 12.69 46.84
C MET A 317 -0.09 13.57 46.77
N LEU A 318 -0.21 14.50 47.72
CA LEU A 318 -1.37 15.42 47.83
C LEU A 318 -2.73 14.70 47.94
N GLY A 319 -2.76 13.40 48.29
CA GLY A 319 -4.00 12.62 48.36
C GLY A 319 -4.69 12.42 47.00
N ILE A 320 -3.93 12.48 45.89
CA ILE A 320 -4.48 12.45 44.53
C ILE A 320 -5.29 11.17 44.21
N ARG A 321 -5.07 10.06 44.92
CA ARG A 321 -5.83 8.82 44.72
C ARG A 321 -7.33 8.97 45.00
N LYS A 322 -7.75 10.02 45.71
CA LYS A 322 -9.17 10.35 45.90
C LYS A 322 -9.89 10.63 44.58
N VAL A 323 -9.19 11.19 43.60
CA VAL A 323 -9.76 11.56 42.29
C VAL A 323 -9.40 10.59 41.16
N LEU A 324 -8.34 9.79 41.33
CA LEU A 324 -7.86 8.88 40.29
C LEU A 324 -8.53 7.51 40.34
N SER A 325 -8.53 6.84 39.18
CA SER A 325 -8.98 5.46 39.09
C SER A 325 -7.87 4.50 39.55
N PRO A 326 -8.22 3.34 40.14
CA PRO A 326 -7.25 2.27 40.35
C PRO A 326 -6.55 1.80 39.06
N PHE A 327 -7.17 2.01 37.90
CA PHE A 327 -6.54 1.70 36.60
C PHE A 327 -5.34 2.61 36.29
N ASP A 328 -5.31 3.83 36.81
CA ASP A 328 -4.25 4.80 36.53
C ASP A 328 -2.94 4.41 37.23
N LEU A 329 -3.01 3.63 38.32
CA LEU A 329 -1.85 3.02 38.98
C LEU A 329 -1.09 2.08 38.04
N HIS A 330 -1.80 1.33 37.20
CA HIS A 330 -1.23 0.36 36.27
C HIS A 330 -0.84 1.00 34.92
N ASN A 331 -1.63 1.97 34.46
CA ASN A 331 -1.50 2.55 33.13
C ASN A 331 -0.69 3.85 33.09
N HIS A 332 -0.26 4.33 34.26
CA HIS A 332 0.59 5.52 34.43
C HIS A 332 0.05 6.76 33.70
N GLY A 333 -1.29 6.91 33.67
CA GLY A 333 -1.94 8.06 33.04
C GLY A 333 -1.92 8.07 31.51
N ARG A 334 -1.36 7.06 30.84
CA ARG A 334 -1.26 7.02 29.36
C ARG A 334 -2.58 6.75 28.65
N PHE A 335 -3.63 6.45 29.41
CA PHE A 335 -4.92 6.07 28.89
C PHE A 335 -6.03 6.86 29.57
N THR A 336 -6.96 7.36 28.77
CA THR A 336 -8.20 7.96 29.24
C THR A 336 -9.36 7.21 28.62
N GLY A 337 -9.95 6.29 29.38
CA GLY A 337 -10.96 5.36 28.87
C GLY A 337 -10.41 4.48 27.73
N LYS A 338 -10.88 4.71 26.50
CA LYS A 338 -10.46 3.95 25.30
C LYS A 338 -9.31 4.61 24.53
N PHE A 339 -8.97 5.86 24.86
CA PHE A 339 -7.98 6.63 24.12
C PHE A 339 -6.59 6.44 24.72
N HIS A 340 -5.58 6.42 23.85
CA HIS A 340 -4.17 6.42 24.23
C HIS A 340 -3.55 7.78 23.96
N LEU A 341 -2.72 8.25 24.89
CA LEU A 341 -2.00 9.51 24.80
C LEU A 341 -0.51 9.22 24.52
N PRO A 342 -0.07 9.22 23.25
CA PRO A 342 1.31 8.83 22.91
C PRO A 342 2.36 9.85 23.40
N ALA A 343 1.99 11.13 23.51
CA ALA A 343 2.90 12.17 23.98
C ALA A 343 3.12 12.14 25.51
N ARG A 344 2.40 11.30 26.26
CA ARG A 344 2.48 11.26 27.72
C ARG A 344 3.52 10.24 28.18
N VAL A 345 4.53 10.71 28.91
CA VAL A 345 5.59 9.89 29.52
C VAL A 345 5.29 9.49 30.96
#